data_AF-A0A2S9QG83-F1
#
_entry.id   AF-A0A2S9QG83-F1
#
_cell.length_a   1.000
_cell.length_b   1.000
_cell.length_c   1.000
_cell.angle_alpha   90.00
_cell.angle_beta   90.00
_cell.angle_gamma   90.00
#
_symmetry.space_group_name_H-M   'P 1'
#
loop_
_entity.id
_entity.type
_entity.pdbx_description
1 polymer ?
#
loop_
_entity_poly.entity_id
_entity_poly.type
_entity_poly.pdbx_seq_one_letter_code
_entity_poly.pdbx_strand_id
1 'polypeptide(L)'
;MLGRVAGRTLRSAHAGASVPPSALRLAADFFRLSGAVPLLAPPSQAVPLPMRRSPGPAQASPVARDETACLLAIILGLLSVGETRIGHAPQCDGAQAMAEACRKLGAAIERAGDQSWHVHGVGVGGLLSPEGGLDFGGSLAGAVLLMGVVASHGVTAGFDGDPALRACAMMPALAPLMRMGAEIVASAEGVRLPLTLRGAMDAVPVLWRVPDGGPSSPVTPDLVASAVLLAGLNAPGETTVVAPQEAGGEAVRLLRLFGADVATSPEGGGRRIVLQGRPTLRPAIVTLPAETPPASC
;
A
#
# COMPACT_ATOMS: atom_id res chain seq x y z
N MET A 1 -25.76 51.77 -39.55
CA MET A 1 -25.75 50.59 -40.45
C MET A 1 -25.29 49.39 -39.62
N LEU A 2 -26.14 48.68 -38.89
CA LEU A 2 -27.10 47.67 -39.34
C LEU A 2 -26.53 46.72 -40.42
N GLY A 3 -26.14 45.52 -39.99
CA GLY A 3 -25.76 44.39 -40.82
C GLY A 3 -25.95 43.07 -40.06
N ARG A 4 -27.15 42.49 -40.19
CA ARG A 4 -27.56 41.15 -39.74
C ARG A 4 -26.90 40.06 -40.60
N VAL A 5 -26.48 38.94 -40.01
CA VAL A 5 -26.59 37.57 -40.57
C VAL A 5 -26.63 36.60 -39.37
N ALA A 6 -27.82 36.17 -38.95
CA ALA A 6 -28.53 34.94 -39.31
C ALA A 6 -28.07 33.70 -38.52
N GLY A 7 -28.97 33.23 -37.66
CA GLY A 7 -28.82 32.04 -36.84
C GLY A 7 -28.87 30.76 -37.67
N ARG A 8 -28.20 29.74 -37.13
CA ARG A 8 -28.27 28.37 -37.62
C ARG A 8 -28.64 27.45 -36.47
N THR A 9 -29.90 27.06 -36.48
CA THR A 9 -30.48 25.95 -35.73
C THR A 9 -29.90 24.61 -36.21
N LEU A 10 -29.38 23.81 -35.29
CA LEU A 10 -29.15 22.37 -35.45
C LEU A 10 -29.74 21.70 -34.19
N ARG A 11 -31.03 21.36 -34.24
CA ARG A 11 -31.55 19.98 -34.38
C ARG A 11 -30.85 18.98 -33.45
N SER A 12 -31.53 18.75 -32.32
CA SER A 12 -31.42 17.57 -31.47
C SER A 12 -31.67 16.30 -32.28
N ALA A 13 -30.73 15.36 -32.25
CA ALA A 13 -30.95 13.99 -32.69
C ALA A 13 -30.76 13.07 -31.48
N HIS A 14 -31.89 12.52 -31.02
CA HIS A 14 -31.94 11.34 -30.18
C HIS A 14 -31.47 10.12 -30.99
N ALA A 15 -30.44 9.44 -30.49
CA ALA A 15 -30.18 8.02 -30.71
C ALA A 15 -29.58 7.52 -29.38
N GLY A 16 -30.19 6.62 -28.61
CA GLY A 16 -30.85 5.40 -29.05
C GLY A 16 -29.82 4.28 -29.17
N ALA A 17 -29.03 4.03 -28.11
CA ALA A 17 -28.12 2.89 -28.03
C ALA A 17 -28.63 1.94 -26.95
N SER A 18 -29.31 0.90 -27.41
CA SER A 18 -29.78 -0.27 -26.69
C SER A 18 -28.62 -1.14 -26.23
N VAL A 19 -28.51 -1.38 -24.93
CA VAL A 19 -27.56 -2.33 -24.33
C VAL A 19 -28.24 -3.72 -24.27
N PRO A 20 -27.64 -4.79 -24.80
CA PRO A 20 -28.24 -6.13 -24.77
C PRO A 20 -28.14 -6.77 -23.36
N PRO A 21 -29.17 -7.52 -22.91
CA PRO A 21 -29.21 -8.09 -21.57
C PRO A 21 -28.61 -9.50 -21.55
N SER A 22 -27.36 -9.64 -21.14
CA SER A 22 -26.75 -10.96 -20.88
C SER A 22 -25.75 -10.99 -19.72
N ALA A 23 -25.81 -10.03 -18.80
CA ALA A 23 -24.96 -9.96 -17.60
C ALA A 23 -25.76 -10.03 -16.29
N LEU A 24 -26.82 -10.85 -16.26
CA LEU A 24 -27.70 -11.02 -15.10
C LEU A 24 -28.17 -12.48 -15.04
N ARG A 25 -27.22 -13.42 -14.95
CA ARG A 25 -27.51 -14.86 -14.79
C ARG A 25 -26.34 -15.71 -14.28
N LEU A 26 -25.44 -15.12 -13.48
CA LEU A 26 -24.29 -15.85 -12.92
C LEU A 26 -24.08 -15.60 -11.42
N ALA A 27 -25.15 -15.22 -10.71
CA ALA A 27 -25.14 -15.03 -9.26
C ALA A 27 -26.26 -15.79 -8.52
N ALA A 28 -26.92 -16.77 -9.17
CA ALA A 28 -28.08 -17.47 -8.59
C ALA A 28 -27.97 -19.01 -8.54
N ASP A 29 -26.90 -19.63 -9.07
CA ASP A 29 -26.83 -21.10 -9.23
C ASP A 29 -25.80 -21.80 -8.32
N PHE A 30 -25.42 -21.20 -7.20
CA PHE A 30 -24.55 -21.88 -6.21
C PHE A 30 -25.27 -22.31 -4.91
N PHE A 31 -26.56 -22.01 -4.75
CA PHE A 31 -27.30 -22.26 -3.49
C PHE A 31 -28.41 -23.32 -3.59
N ARG A 32 -28.30 -24.27 -4.51
CA ARG A 32 -29.10 -25.49 -4.48
C ARG A 32 -28.27 -26.65 -4.99
N LEU A 33 -27.79 -27.49 -4.08
CA LEU A 33 -27.64 -28.94 -4.28
C LEU A 33 -27.33 -29.58 -2.91
N SER A 34 -27.96 -30.74 -2.69
CA SER A 34 -27.73 -31.70 -1.60
C SER A 34 -28.46 -31.47 -0.26
N GLY A 35 -29.78 -31.63 -0.30
CA GLY A 35 -30.49 -32.36 0.75
C GLY A 35 -30.45 -33.86 0.45
N ALA A 36 -29.69 -34.63 1.23
CA ALA A 36 -29.83 -36.08 1.37
C ALA A 36 -29.18 -36.50 2.70
N VAL A 37 -30.01 -37.04 3.60
CA VAL A 37 -29.61 -37.62 4.89
C VAL A 37 -29.23 -39.08 4.66
N PRO A 38 -28.03 -39.56 5.07
CA PRO A 38 -27.78 -40.97 5.22
C PRO A 38 -27.81 -41.41 6.69
N LEU A 39 -28.24 -42.66 6.82
CA LEU A 39 -28.45 -43.47 8.01
C LEU A 39 -27.25 -43.55 8.98
N LEU A 40 -27.63 -43.71 10.25
CA LEU A 40 -26.83 -43.95 11.46
C LEU A 40 -25.76 -45.06 11.29
N ALA A 41 -24.48 -44.71 11.49
CA ALA A 41 -23.37 -45.64 11.70
C ALA A 41 -23.00 -45.71 13.21
N PRO A 42 -22.53 -46.86 13.73
CA PRO A 42 -22.30 -47.06 15.17
C PRO A 42 -21.11 -46.23 15.71
N PRO A 43 -21.06 -45.94 17.03
CA PRO A 43 -20.06 -45.05 17.61
C PRO A 43 -18.65 -45.66 17.54
N SER A 44 -17.80 -45.05 16.71
CA SER A 44 -16.36 -45.30 16.69
C SER A 44 -15.71 -44.61 17.88
N GLN A 45 -14.86 -45.35 18.60
CA GLN A 45 -14.15 -44.86 19.78
C GLN A 45 -13.31 -43.62 19.44
N ALA A 46 -13.49 -42.55 20.21
CA ALA A 46 -12.75 -41.31 20.07
C ALA A 46 -11.27 -41.55 20.43
N VAL A 47 -10.41 -41.62 19.41
CA VAL A 47 -8.96 -41.50 19.59
C VAL A 47 -8.64 -40.01 19.74
N PRO A 48 -7.98 -39.56 20.83
CA PRO A 48 -7.63 -38.16 20.99
C PRO A 48 -6.62 -37.76 19.91
N LEU A 49 -7.05 -36.95 18.95
CA LEU A 49 -6.16 -36.28 18.01
C LEU A 49 -5.37 -35.20 18.78
N PRO A 50 -4.03 -35.14 18.65
CA PRO A 50 -3.28 -34.04 19.24
C PRO A 50 -3.76 -32.73 18.60
N MET A 51 -4.32 -31.84 19.40
CA MET A 51 -4.60 -30.45 19.01
C MET A 51 -3.27 -29.81 18.61
N ARG A 52 -2.97 -29.76 17.32
CA ARG A 52 -2.02 -28.77 16.82
C ARG A 52 -2.65 -27.41 17.06
N ARG A 53 -2.02 -26.59 17.89
CA ARG A 53 -2.31 -25.16 17.99
C ARG A 53 -2.36 -24.63 16.56
N SER A 54 -3.50 -24.08 16.15
CA SER A 54 -3.56 -23.22 14.97
C SER A 54 -2.47 -22.16 15.15
N PRO A 55 -1.63 -21.88 14.13
CA PRO A 55 -0.76 -20.72 14.22
C PRO A 55 -1.69 -19.52 14.44
N GLY A 56 -1.40 -18.69 15.45
CA GLY A 56 -2.00 -17.37 15.54
C GLY A 56 -1.70 -16.57 14.26
N PRO A 57 -2.30 -15.38 14.09
CA PRO A 57 -2.06 -14.55 12.90
C PRO A 57 -0.55 -14.45 12.67
N ALA A 58 -0.12 -14.80 11.44
CA ALA A 58 1.28 -14.94 11.09
C ALA A 58 2.00 -13.61 11.36
N GLN A 59 2.78 -13.56 12.44
CA GLN A 59 3.66 -12.43 12.69
C GLN A 59 4.74 -12.48 11.61
N ALA A 60 5.00 -11.33 10.96
CA ALA A 60 6.11 -11.22 10.03
C ALA A 60 7.42 -11.64 10.73
N SER A 61 8.31 -12.30 9.99
CA SER A 61 9.64 -12.64 10.51
C SER A 61 10.38 -11.36 10.93
N PRO A 62 11.28 -11.43 11.92
CA PRO A 62 12.09 -10.27 12.33
C PRO A 62 12.81 -9.60 11.15
N VAL A 63 13.38 -10.40 10.24
CA VAL A 63 14.06 -9.93 9.02
C VAL A 63 13.12 -9.10 8.13
N ALA A 64 11.90 -9.57 7.89
CA ALA A 64 10.92 -8.84 7.07
C ALA A 64 10.44 -7.54 7.76
N ARG A 65 10.44 -7.51 9.09
CA ARG A 65 10.11 -6.32 9.87
C ARG A 65 11.20 -5.26 9.76
N ASP A 66 12.47 -5.67 9.83
CA ASP A 66 13.62 -4.75 9.76
C ASP A 66 13.76 -4.13 8.36
N GLU A 67 13.52 -4.91 7.29
CA GLU A 67 13.41 -4.36 5.92
C GLU A 67 12.31 -3.30 5.84
N THR A 68 11.10 -3.63 6.29
CA THR A 68 9.94 -2.70 6.23
C THR A 68 10.22 -1.40 6.99
N ALA A 69 10.85 -1.49 8.16
CA ALA A 69 11.26 -0.32 8.95
C ALA A 69 12.27 0.56 8.19
N CYS A 70 13.26 -0.06 7.53
CA CYS A 70 14.23 0.65 6.71
C CYS A 70 13.55 1.36 5.53
N LEU A 71 12.66 0.68 4.82
CA LEU A 71 11.91 1.23 3.69
C LEU A 71 11.06 2.44 4.11
N LEU A 72 10.33 2.32 5.22
CA LEU A 72 9.54 3.41 5.79
C LEU A 72 10.42 4.60 6.22
N ALA A 73 11.58 4.34 6.82
CA ALA A 73 12.51 5.41 7.20
C ALA A 73 13.05 6.17 5.97
N ILE A 74 13.37 5.47 4.87
CA ILE A 74 13.78 6.11 3.62
C ILE A 74 12.63 6.95 3.04
N ILE A 75 11.40 6.40 3.00
CA ILE A 75 10.21 7.12 2.51
C ILE A 75 9.91 8.36 3.35
N LEU A 76 9.95 8.25 4.68
CA LEU A 76 9.69 9.40 5.56
C LEU A 76 10.82 10.44 5.47
N GLY A 77 12.05 9.99 5.22
CA GLY A 77 13.16 10.86 4.85
C GLY A 77 12.89 11.63 3.56
N LEU A 78 12.41 10.96 2.49
CA LEU A 78 11.99 11.59 1.23
C LEU A 78 10.90 12.66 1.47
N LEU A 79 9.93 12.37 2.34
CA LEU A 79 8.79 13.23 2.63
C LEU A 79 9.07 14.33 3.67
N SER A 80 10.29 14.43 4.18
CA SER A 80 10.71 15.45 5.14
C SER A 80 11.58 16.52 4.49
N VAL A 81 11.57 17.73 5.03
CA VAL A 81 12.49 18.79 4.59
C VAL A 81 13.73 18.77 5.50
N GLY A 82 14.88 18.41 4.93
CA GLY A 82 16.16 18.30 5.63
C GLY A 82 16.79 16.91 5.55
N GLU A 83 17.83 16.67 6.36
CA GLU A 83 18.61 15.42 6.35
C GLU A 83 18.11 14.42 7.40
N THR A 84 17.61 13.27 6.94
CA THR A 84 17.34 12.09 7.76
C THR A 84 18.52 11.14 7.71
N ARG A 85 18.95 10.62 8.87
CA ARG A 85 20.05 9.65 8.96
C ARG A 85 19.53 8.32 9.46
N ILE A 86 19.80 7.25 8.73
CA ILE A 86 19.37 5.90 9.04
C ILE A 86 20.62 5.06 9.30
N GLY A 87 20.68 4.39 10.45
CA GLY A 87 21.78 3.50 10.84
C GLY A 87 21.30 2.09 11.14
N HIS A 88 22.23 1.13 11.06
CA HIS A 88 21.96 -0.31 11.16
C HIS A 88 20.94 -0.80 10.13
N ALA A 89 20.99 -0.23 8.92
CA ALA A 89 20.14 -0.66 7.82
C ALA A 89 20.42 -2.14 7.45
N PRO A 90 19.38 -2.99 7.31
CA PRO A 90 19.56 -4.36 6.87
C PRO A 90 20.15 -4.37 5.46
N GLN A 91 21.04 -5.34 5.21
CA GLN A 91 21.60 -5.55 3.87
C GLN A 91 20.58 -6.28 3.00
N CYS A 92 19.65 -5.52 2.43
CA CYS A 92 18.63 -6.03 1.55
C CYS A 92 18.55 -5.21 0.26
N ASP A 93 18.26 -5.87 -0.85
CA ASP A 93 18.14 -5.23 -2.16
C ASP A 93 16.97 -4.22 -2.20
N GLY A 94 15.95 -4.44 -1.36
CA GLY A 94 14.81 -3.54 -1.22
C GLY A 94 15.21 -2.12 -0.80
N ALA A 95 16.16 -1.96 0.12
CA ALA A 95 16.61 -0.63 0.56
C ALA A 95 17.33 0.13 -0.57
N GLN A 96 18.15 -0.56 -1.36
CA GLN A 96 18.83 0.03 -2.51
C GLN A 96 17.82 0.45 -3.58
N ALA A 97 16.88 -0.43 -3.94
CA ALA A 97 15.84 -0.15 -4.92
C ALA A 97 14.95 1.03 -4.48
N MET A 98 14.58 1.08 -3.19
CA MET A 98 13.84 2.20 -2.62
C MET A 98 14.63 3.52 -2.70
N ALA A 99 15.92 3.50 -2.38
CA ALA A 99 16.77 4.69 -2.48
C ALA A 99 16.84 5.19 -3.93
N GLU A 100 17.00 4.30 -4.90
CA GLU A 100 16.99 4.65 -6.33
C GLU A 100 15.65 5.21 -6.80
N ALA A 101 14.54 4.62 -6.37
CA ALA A 101 13.21 5.13 -6.66
C ALA A 101 13.00 6.53 -6.06
N CYS A 102 13.39 6.74 -4.81
CA CYS A 102 13.27 8.03 -4.14
C CYS A 102 14.16 9.11 -4.78
N ARG A 103 15.35 8.75 -5.31
CA ARG A 103 16.18 9.67 -6.11
C ARG A 103 15.46 10.14 -7.37
N LYS A 104 14.81 9.23 -8.08
CA LYS A 104 13.99 9.55 -9.27
C LYS A 104 12.79 10.43 -8.94
N LEU A 105 12.32 10.40 -7.69
CA LEU A 105 11.24 11.25 -7.17
C LEU A 105 11.72 12.60 -6.61
N GLY A 106 13.03 12.87 -6.65
CA GLY A 106 13.60 14.18 -6.34
C GLY A 106 14.46 14.27 -5.07
N ALA A 107 14.56 13.21 -4.26
CA ALA A 107 15.44 13.22 -3.09
C ALA A 107 16.93 13.08 -3.47
N ALA A 108 17.82 13.65 -2.66
CA ALA A 108 19.22 13.28 -2.68
C ALA A 108 19.47 12.23 -1.60
N ILE A 109 19.89 11.03 -2.01
CA ILE A 109 20.09 9.89 -1.10
C ILE A 109 21.48 9.31 -1.29
N GLU A 110 22.23 9.25 -0.20
CA GLU A 110 23.59 8.73 -0.15
C GLU A 110 23.69 7.54 0.79
N ARG A 111 24.54 6.59 0.43
CA ARG A 111 24.88 5.46 1.30
C ARG A 111 26.13 5.84 2.07
N ALA A 112 26.01 5.99 3.39
CA ALA A 112 27.07 6.45 4.29
C ALA A 112 27.79 5.27 4.97
N GLY A 113 28.28 4.33 4.16
CA GLY A 113 28.84 3.04 4.61
C GLY A 113 27.87 1.87 4.45
N ASP A 114 28.26 0.70 4.95
CA ASP A 114 27.57 -0.56 4.60
C ASP A 114 26.14 -0.67 5.17
N GLN A 115 25.86 0.00 6.28
CA GLN A 115 24.57 -0.11 7.00
C GLN A 115 23.98 1.26 7.33
N SER A 116 24.28 2.29 6.54
CA SER A 116 23.81 3.65 6.81
C SER A 116 23.35 4.38 5.56
N TRP A 117 22.27 5.17 5.70
CA TRP A 117 21.70 6.00 4.64
C TRP A 117 21.50 7.43 5.12
N HIS A 118 21.80 8.38 4.24
CA HIS A 118 21.52 9.79 4.44
C HIS A 118 20.52 10.22 3.36
N VAL A 119 19.38 10.75 3.80
CA VAL A 119 18.25 11.09 2.92
C VAL A 119 17.94 12.57 3.08
N HIS A 120 18.16 13.34 2.02
CA HIS A 120 17.70 14.72 1.89
C HIS A 120 16.39 14.74 1.11
N GLY A 121 15.29 14.90 1.84
CA GLY A 121 13.95 14.87 1.26
C GLY A 121 13.48 16.18 0.64
N VAL A 122 12.34 16.07 -0.04
CA VAL A 122 11.68 17.16 -0.78
C VAL A 122 10.42 17.67 -0.08
N GLY A 123 10.03 17.03 1.05
CA GLY A 123 8.80 17.35 1.77
C GLY A 123 7.55 16.70 1.17
N VAL A 124 6.49 16.63 1.97
CA VAL A 124 5.16 16.18 1.53
C VAL A 124 4.65 17.10 0.41
N GLY A 125 4.22 16.52 -0.71
CA GLY A 125 3.78 17.26 -1.89
C GLY A 125 4.91 17.72 -2.82
N GLY A 126 6.18 17.53 -2.44
CA GLY A 126 7.37 17.99 -3.19
C GLY A 126 7.92 17.00 -4.24
N LEU A 127 7.23 15.89 -4.48
CA LEU A 127 7.70 14.84 -5.38
C LEU A 127 7.71 15.29 -6.85
N LEU A 128 8.71 14.81 -7.59
CA LEU A 128 8.80 14.95 -9.04
C LEU A 128 8.29 13.69 -9.75
N SER A 129 7.71 13.85 -10.93
CA SER A 129 7.40 12.70 -11.77
C SER A 129 8.70 12.10 -12.33
N PRO A 130 8.95 10.79 -12.16
CA PRO A 130 10.16 10.17 -12.65
C PRO A 130 10.12 10.03 -14.17
N GLU A 131 11.24 10.27 -14.85
CA GLU A 131 11.35 10.15 -16.32
C GLU A 131 11.33 8.69 -16.81
N GLY A 132 11.49 7.71 -15.90
CA GLY A 132 11.50 6.28 -16.21
C GLY A 132 10.82 5.44 -15.13
N GLY A 133 10.76 4.12 -15.36
CA GLY A 133 10.19 3.18 -14.41
C GLY A 133 10.95 3.11 -13.08
N LEU A 134 10.21 2.78 -12.03
CA LEU A 134 10.70 2.45 -10.69
C LEU A 134 10.78 0.93 -10.59
N ASP A 135 11.99 0.38 -10.56
CA ASP A 135 12.25 -1.05 -10.44
C ASP A 135 12.53 -1.40 -8.99
N PHE A 136 11.76 -2.33 -8.44
CA PHE A 136 11.87 -2.78 -7.05
C PHE A 136 12.56 -4.14 -6.89
N GLY A 137 13.05 -4.74 -7.99
CA GLY A 137 13.57 -6.10 -7.97
C GLY A 137 12.53 -7.05 -7.36
N GLY A 138 12.88 -7.72 -6.26
CA GLY A 138 11.98 -8.60 -5.51
C GLY A 138 11.21 -7.95 -4.35
N SER A 139 11.38 -6.64 -4.08
CA SER A 139 10.80 -6.00 -2.89
C SER A 139 9.34 -5.60 -3.09
N LEU A 140 8.43 -6.51 -2.77
CA LEU A 140 6.98 -6.23 -2.73
C LEU A 140 6.64 -5.11 -1.75
N ALA A 141 7.26 -5.10 -0.57
CA ALA A 141 7.07 -4.06 0.43
C ALA A 141 7.47 -2.69 -0.14
N GLY A 142 8.62 -2.60 -0.81
CA GLY A 142 9.08 -1.37 -1.43
C GLY A 142 8.08 -0.82 -2.47
N ALA A 143 7.62 -1.68 -3.37
CA ALA A 143 6.65 -1.31 -4.41
C ALA A 143 5.32 -0.82 -3.79
N VAL A 144 4.75 -1.57 -2.85
CA VAL A 144 3.45 -1.25 -2.23
C VAL A 144 3.52 0.04 -1.39
N LEU A 145 4.57 0.22 -0.59
CA LEU A 145 4.73 1.42 0.23
C LEU A 145 4.91 2.67 -0.63
N LEU A 146 5.73 2.61 -1.68
CA LEU A 146 5.92 3.76 -2.56
C LEU A 146 4.71 4.04 -3.45
N MET A 147 3.91 3.03 -3.82
CA MET A 147 2.59 3.26 -4.43
C MET A 147 1.67 4.05 -3.50
N GLY A 148 1.71 3.80 -2.18
CA GLY A 148 0.98 4.60 -1.19
C GLY A 148 1.37 6.08 -1.22
N VAL A 149 2.67 6.36 -1.29
CA VAL A 149 3.17 7.73 -1.46
C VAL A 149 2.68 8.33 -2.77
N VAL A 150 3.00 7.69 -3.90
CA VAL A 150 2.68 8.18 -5.25
C VAL A 150 1.18 8.40 -5.42
N ALA A 151 0.32 7.53 -4.90
CA ALA A 151 -1.13 7.60 -5.04
C ALA A 151 -1.75 8.94 -4.61
N SER A 152 -1.11 9.62 -3.66
CA SER A 152 -1.60 10.89 -3.12
C SER A 152 -0.82 12.10 -3.63
N HIS A 153 0.24 11.90 -4.42
CA HIS A 153 1.03 12.97 -5.00
C HIS A 153 0.65 13.13 -6.47
N GLY A 154 0.63 14.35 -6.98
CA GLY A 154 0.30 14.66 -8.37
C GLY A 154 1.34 14.18 -9.40
N VAL A 155 1.87 12.98 -9.25
CA VAL A 155 2.93 12.40 -10.07
C VAL A 155 2.42 11.14 -10.76
N THR A 156 2.99 10.83 -11.92
CA THR A 156 2.73 9.56 -12.63
C THR A 156 4.01 8.74 -12.62
N ALA A 157 3.94 7.51 -12.11
CA ALA A 157 5.10 6.63 -12.03
C ALA A 157 4.77 5.22 -12.53
N GLY A 158 5.68 4.65 -13.32
CA GLY A 158 5.68 3.24 -13.66
C GLY A 158 6.38 2.43 -12.56
N PHE A 159 5.80 1.31 -12.17
CA PHE A 159 6.34 0.37 -11.19
C PHE A 159 6.62 -0.95 -11.90
N ASP A 160 7.77 -1.55 -11.60
CA ASP A 160 8.20 -2.81 -12.16
C ASP A 160 9.04 -3.62 -11.14
N GLY A 161 9.39 -4.85 -11.51
CA GLY A 161 10.21 -5.73 -10.68
C GLY A 161 10.54 -7.05 -11.37
N ASP A 162 11.09 -7.97 -10.58
CA ASP A 162 11.44 -9.31 -11.02
C ASP A 162 10.18 -10.16 -11.35
N PRO A 163 10.33 -11.35 -11.96
CA PRO A 163 9.20 -12.20 -12.31
C PRO A 163 8.32 -12.62 -11.11
N ALA A 164 8.89 -12.78 -9.91
CA ALA A 164 8.15 -13.16 -8.72
C ALA A 164 7.28 -11.99 -8.22
N LEU A 165 7.84 -10.79 -8.20
CA LEU A 165 7.11 -9.56 -7.87
C LEU A 165 6.03 -9.26 -8.92
N ARG A 166 6.32 -9.43 -10.20
CA ARG A 166 5.32 -9.32 -11.30
C ARG A 166 4.19 -10.34 -11.20
N ALA A 167 4.39 -11.47 -10.53
CA ALA A 167 3.32 -12.45 -10.30
C ALA A 167 2.36 -12.06 -9.16
N CYS A 168 2.71 -11.07 -8.34
CA CYS A 168 1.87 -10.61 -7.23
C CYS A 168 0.71 -9.74 -7.72
N ALA A 169 -0.50 -10.02 -7.24
CA ALA A 169 -1.67 -9.16 -7.48
C ALA A 169 -1.57 -7.89 -6.62
N MET A 170 -1.65 -6.72 -7.25
CA MET A 170 -1.50 -5.42 -6.57
C MET A 170 -2.83 -4.80 -6.13
N MET A 171 -3.96 -5.37 -6.57
CA MET A 171 -5.30 -4.87 -6.22
C MET A 171 -5.53 -4.67 -4.72
N PRO A 172 -5.08 -5.55 -3.80
CA PRO A 172 -5.29 -5.33 -2.37
C PRO A 172 -4.66 -4.03 -1.84
N ALA A 173 -3.50 -3.64 -2.39
CA ALA A 173 -2.85 -2.37 -2.06
C ALA A 173 -3.49 -1.19 -2.79
N LEU A 174 -3.86 -1.36 -4.06
CA LEU A 174 -4.37 -0.27 -4.91
C LEU A 174 -5.83 0.09 -4.63
N ALA A 175 -6.66 -0.86 -4.17
CA ALA A 175 -8.08 -0.63 -3.90
C ALA A 175 -8.34 0.60 -2.99
N PRO A 176 -7.71 0.75 -1.81
CA PRO A 176 -7.89 1.96 -1.02
C PRO A 176 -7.28 3.21 -1.67
N LEU A 177 -6.15 3.08 -2.37
CA LEU A 177 -5.48 4.21 -3.00
C LEU A 177 -6.32 4.82 -4.13
N MET A 178 -7.03 3.96 -4.88
CA MET A 178 -8.01 4.41 -5.88
C MET A 178 -9.21 5.11 -5.23
N ARG A 179 -9.62 4.71 -4.02
CA ARG A 179 -10.66 5.42 -3.25
C ARG A 179 -10.20 6.79 -2.77
N MET A 180 -8.89 6.99 -2.65
CA MET A 180 -8.27 8.29 -2.37
C MET A 180 -8.08 9.16 -3.63
N GLY A 181 -8.39 8.63 -4.82
CA GLY A 181 -8.35 9.35 -6.10
C GLY A 181 -7.21 8.95 -7.05
N ALA A 182 -6.37 7.98 -6.67
CA ALA A 182 -5.33 7.48 -7.57
C ALA A 182 -5.94 6.68 -8.76
N GLU A 183 -5.25 6.68 -9.89
CA GLU A 183 -5.69 6.02 -11.11
C GLU A 183 -4.63 5.06 -11.65
N ILE A 184 -5.05 3.82 -11.93
CA ILE A 184 -4.23 2.85 -12.66
C ILE A 184 -4.33 3.19 -14.15
N VAL A 185 -3.28 3.77 -14.70
CA VAL A 185 -3.21 4.19 -16.11
C VAL A 185 -3.00 2.99 -17.03
N ALA A 186 -2.16 2.05 -16.59
CA ALA A 186 -1.87 0.81 -17.30
C ALA A 186 -1.46 -0.27 -16.29
N SER A 187 -1.77 -1.52 -16.57
CA SER A 187 -1.30 -2.65 -15.77
C SER A 187 -1.26 -3.93 -16.61
N ALA A 188 -0.43 -4.87 -16.19
CA ALA A 188 -0.55 -6.25 -16.66
C ALA A 188 -1.89 -6.89 -16.20
N GLU A 189 -2.24 -8.02 -16.82
CA GLU A 189 -3.47 -8.76 -16.51
C GLU A 189 -3.57 -9.11 -15.01
N GLY A 190 -4.77 -8.99 -14.45
CA GLY A 190 -5.02 -9.20 -13.01
C GLY A 190 -4.48 -8.09 -12.11
N VAL A 191 -4.19 -6.91 -12.67
CA VAL A 191 -3.64 -5.75 -11.96
C VAL A 191 -2.34 -6.09 -11.25
N ARG A 192 -1.34 -6.37 -12.09
CA ARG A 192 0.01 -6.79 -11.72
C ARG A 192 1.05 -5.84 -12.31
N LEU A 193 2.28 -5.96 -11.83
CA LEU A 193 3.43 -5.28 -12.43
C LEU A 193 3.80 -5.92 -13.78
N PRO A 194 4.31 -5.15 -14.76
CA PRO A 194 4.50 -3.70 -14.72
C PRO A 194 3.15 -2.95 -14.71
N LEU A 195 3.08 -1.88 -13.91
CA LEU A 195 1.90 -1.02 -13.81
C LEU A 195 2.27 0.46 -13.73
N THR A 196 1.43 1.33 -14.27
CA THR A 196 1.57 2.78 -14.18
C THR A 196 0.48 3.35 -13.30
N LEU A 197 0.86 4.04 -12.24
CA LEU A 197 -0.03 4.70 -11.30
C LEU A 197 0.09 6.21 -11.47
N ARG A 198 -1.05 6.87 -11.68
CA ARG A 198 -1.17 8.33 -11.61
C ARG A 198 -1.80 8.68 -10.27
N GLY A 199 -1.05 9.40 -9.43
CA GLY A 199 -1.57 9.87 -8.15
C GLY A 199 -2.54 11.04 -8.30
N ALA A 200 -3.38 11.21 -7.27
CA ALA A 200 -4.33 12.30 -7.21
C ALA A 200 -3.61 13.64 -6.95
N MET A 201 -4.02 14.70 -7.66
CA MET A 201 -3.62 16.07 -7.33
C MET A 201 -4.17 16.49 -5.96
N ASP A 202 -5.46 16.19 -5.75
CA ASP A 202 -6.19 16.42 -4.51
C ASP A 202 -6.69 15.08 -3.98
N ALA A 203 -5.81 14.36 -3.29
CA ALA A 203 -6.17 13.09 -2.66
C ALA A 203 -7.27 13.32 -1.60
N VAL A 204 -8.26 12.43 -1.53
CA VAL A 204 -9.30 12.50 -0.49
C VAL A 204 -8.95 11.56 0.68
N PRO A 205 -9.15 11.99 1.93
CA PRO A 205 -8.98 11.10 3.08
C PRO A 205 -10.03 9.98 3.05
N VAL A 206 -9.68 8.82 3.59
CA VAL A 206 -10.57 7.66 3.61
C VAL A 206 -10.65 7.05 5.02
N LEU A 207 -11.78 6.42 5.30
CA LEU A 207 -11.87 5.36 6.30
C LEU A 207 -11.76 4.03 5.59
N TRP A 208 -10.65 3.33 5.77
CA TRP A 208 -10.41 2.02 5.18
C TRP A 208 -10.37 0.94 6.26
N ARG A 209 -11.24 -0.07 6.13
CA ARG A 209 -11.17 -1.30 6.92
C ARG A 209 -10.33 -2.30 6.15
N VAL A 210 -9.15 -2.60 6.66
CA VAL A 210 -8.23 -3.57 6.05
C VAL A 210 -8.82 -4.96 6.24
N PRO A 211 -9.11 -5.70 5.15
CA PRO A 211 -9.50 -7.09 5.28
C PRO A 211 -8.38 -7.90 5.94
N ASP A 212 -8.71 -8.93 6.71
CA ASP A 212 -7.72 -9.79 7.39
C ASP A 212 -6.74 -10.47 6.43
N GLY A 213 -7.02 -10.43 5.12
CA GLY A 213 -6.25 -11.05 4.06
C GLY A 213 -6.50 -12.55 4.04
N GLY A 214 -6.87 -13.09 2.87
CA GLY A 214 -6.86 -14.54 2.70
C GLY A 214 -5.42 -15.08 2.83
N PRO A 215 -5.24 -16.35 3.23
CA PRO A 215 -3.91 -16.94 3.47
C PRO A 215 -2.98 -16.95 2.25
N SER A 216 -3.47 -16.58 1.06
CA SER A 216 -2.76 -16.64 -0.21
C SER A 216 -2.37 -15.26 -0.77
N SER A 217 -2.72 -14.16 -0.11
CA SER A 217 -2.35 -12.81 -0.58
C SER A 217 -0.92 -12.45 -0.14
N PRO A 218 0.01 -12.15 -1.06
CA PRO A 218 1.35 -11.71 -0.66
C PRO A 218 1.34 -10.27 -0.12
N VAL A 219 0.34 -9.47 -0.49
CA VAL A 219 0.11 -8.13 0.08
C VAL A 219 -0.58 -8.29 1.42
N THR A 220 0.17 -8.06 2.50
CA THR A 220 -0.30 -8.25 3.88
C THR A 220 -1.14 -7.08 4.38
N PRO A 221 -2.00 -7.29 5.42
CA PRO A 221 -2.72 -6.20 6.07
C PRO A 221 -1.82 -5.06 6.56
N ASP A 222 -0.59 -5.38 7.01
CA ASP A 222 0.39 -4.39 7.46
C ASP A 222 0.86 -3.47 6.33
N LEU A 223 1.12 -4.02 5.15
CA LEU A 223 1.49 -3.23 3.97
C LEU A 223 0.32 -2.37 3.47
N VAL A 224 -0.91 -2.91 3.48
CA VAL A 224 -2.10 -2.12 3.11
C VAL A 224 -2.30 -0.97 4.09
N ALA A 225 -2.24 -1.23 5.40
CA ALA A 225 -2.35 -0.19 6.42
C ALA A 225 -1.29 0.89 6.24
N SER A 226 -0.04 0.49 6.06
CA SER A 226 1.09 1.41 5.88
C SER A 226 0.95 2.24 4.59
N ALA A 227 0.58 1.64 3.47
CA ALA A 227 0.38 2.35 2.21
C ALA A 227 -0.75 3.39 2.29
N VAL A 228 -1.86 3.07 2.96
CA VAL A 228 -2.97 4.01 3.17
C VAL A 228 -2.56 5.17 4.08
N LEU A 229 -1.79 4.90 5.14
CA LEU A 229 -1.27 5.97 6.01
C LEU A 229 -0.28 6.87 5.27
N LEU A 230 0.61 6.30 4.45
CA LEU A 230 1.54 7.08 3.62
C LEU A 230 0.79 7.96 2.61
N ALA A 231 -0.28 7.45 1.99
CA ALA A 231 -1.15 8.25 1.13
C ALA A 231 -1.88 9.36 1.91
N GLY A 232 -2.27 9.08 3.15
CA GLY A 232 -2.94 10.03 4.04
C GLY A 232 -2.08 11.25 4.38
N LEU A 233 -0.75 11.16 4.30
CA LEU A 233 0.15 12.28 4.54
C LEU A 233 -0.11 13.46 3.59
N ASN A 234 -0.51 13.23 2.34
CA ASN A 234 -0.79 14.31 1.38
C ASN A 234 -2.30 14.60 1.17
N ALA A 235 -3.19 13.87 1.87
CA ALA A 235 -4.63 14.13 1.84
C ALA A 235 -5.02 15.22 2.85
N PRO A 236 -5.96 16.14 2.56
CA PRO A 236 -6.46 17.09 3.54
C PRO A 236 -7.45 16.42 4.49
N GLY A 237 -7.22 16.53 5.80
CA GLY A 237 -8.10 16.00 6.84
C GLY A 237 -7.65 14.65 7.41
N GLU A 238 -8.60 13.87 7.91
CA GLU A 238 -8.32 12.65 8.67
C GLU A 238 -8.39 11.38 7.84
N THR A 239 -7.26 10.71 7.65
CA THR A 239 -7.24 9.34 7.10
C THR A 239 -7.32 8.34 8.24
N THR A 240 -8.30 7.44 8.18
CA THR A 240 -8.52 6.39 9.17
C THR A 240 -8.27 5.01 8.57
N VAL A 241 -7.48 4.20 9.26
CA VAL A 241 -7.30 2.78 8.98
C VAL A 241 -7.81 1.96 10.16
N VAL A 242 -8.66 0.97 9.90
CA VAL A 242 -9.01 -0.07 10.89
C VAL A 242 -8.44 -1.39 10.41
N ALA A 243 -7.53 -1.99 11.19
CA ALA A 243 -6.78 -3.16 10.79
C ALA A 243 -6.62 -4.14 11.97
N PRO A 244 -6.13 -5.37 11.73
CA PRO A 244 -5.73 -6.28 12.80
C PRO A 244 -4.76 -5.62 13.79
N GLN A 245 -4.74 -6.07 15.05
CA GLN A 245 -4.07 -5.40 16.17
C GLN A 245 -2.61 -4.95 15.90
N GLU A 246 -1.84 -5.78 15.20
CA GLU A 246 -0.42 -5.56 14.92
C GLU A 246 -0.16 -4.78 13.62
N ALA A 247 -1.13 -4.69 12.72
CA ALA A 247 -0.95 -4.10 11.39
C ALA A 247 -0.80 -2.57 11.45
N GLY A 248 0.17 -2.05 10.70
CA GLY A 248 0.52 -0.63 10.65
C GLY A 248 1.30 -0.14 11.88
N GLY A 249 1.70 -1.02 12.80
CA GLY A 249 2.40 -0.64 14.03
C GLY A 249 3.75 0.05 13.76
N GLU A 250 4.52 -0.49 12.82
CA GLU A 250 5.81 0.06 12.39
C GLU A 250 5.64 1.46 11.76
N ALA A 251 4.69 1.59 10.83
CA ALA A 251 4.35 2.86 10.20
C ALA A 251 3.93 3.91 11.23
N VAL A 252 3.05 3.57 12.19
CA VAL A 252 2.64 4.49 13.27
C VAL A 252 3.84 4.94 14.10
N ARG A 253 4.75 4.04 14.46
CA ARG A 253 5.94 4.39 15.25
C ARG A 253 6.80 5.40 14.51
N LEU A 254 7.11 5.14 13.24
CA LEU A 254 7.96 6.02 12.45
C LEU A 254 7.25 7.33 12.10
N LEU A 255 5.97 7.31 11.74
CA LEU A 255 5.18 8.53 11.50
C LEU A 255 5.25 9.49 12.70
N ARG A 256 5.07 8.97 13.92
CA ARG A 256 5.20 9.76 15.15
C ARG A 256 6.62 10.28 15.37
N LEU A 257 7.63 9.46 15.09
CA LEU A 257 9.04 9.87 15.17
C LEU A 257 9.34 11.07 14.26
N PHE A 258 8.75 11.10 13.06
CA PHE A 258 8.88 12.19 12.10
C PHE A 258 7.90 13.36 12.35
N GLY A 259 7.15 13.33 13.46
CA GLY A 259 6.29 14.43 13.90
C GLY A 259 4.89 14.46 13.30
N ALA A 260 4.43 13.38 12.66
CA ALA A 260 3.04 13.27 12.23
C ALA A 260 2.09 13.08 13.43
N ASP A 261 0.89 13.68 13.35
CA ASP A 261 -0.16 13.49 14.34
C ASP A 261 -0.95 12.21 14.02
N VAL A 262 -0.68 11.16 14.81
CA VAL A 262 -1.27 9.83 14.64
C VAL A 262 -1.83 9.30 15.97
N ALA A 263 -3.15 9.17 16.05
CA ALA A 263 -3.84 8.56 17.17
C ALA A 263 -4.14 7.08 16.90
N THR A 264 -4.11 6.26 17.96
CA THR A 264 -4.45 4.83 17.88
C THR A 264 -5.40 4.44 19.00
N SER A 265 -6.46 3.70 18.69
CA SER A 265 -7.40 3.16 19.68
C SER A 265 -7.81 1.71 19.33
N PRO A 266 -8.21 0.89 20.30
CA PRO A 266 -8.81 -0.42 20.02
C PRO A 266 -10.14 -0.27 19.25
N GLU A 267 -10.40 -1.14 18.28
CA GLU A 267 -11.69 -1.21 17.57
C GLU A 267 -11.95 -2.64 17.08
N GLY A 268 -13.04 -3.27 17.54
CA GLY A 268 -13.53 -4.55 17.00
C GLY A 268 -12.54 -5.73 17.05
N GLY A 269 -11.68 -5.81 18.07
CA GLY A 269 -10.63 -6.84 18.15
C GLY A 269 -9.37 -6.55 17.34
N GLY A 270 -9.35 -5.41 16.63
CA GLY A 270 -8.16 -4.85 16.00
C GLY A 270 -7.87 -3.44 16.51
N ARG A 271 -7.21 -2.64 15.67
CA ARG A 271 -6.76 -1.28 15.96
C ARG A 271 -7.31 -0.31 14.93
N ARG A 272 -7.81 0.82 15.42
CA ARG A 272 -8.09 2.04 14.65
C ARG A 272 -6.86 2.94 14.71
N ILE A 273 -6.43 3.44 13.56
CA ILE A 273 -5.33 4.39 13.39
C ILE A 273 -5.90 5.61 12.68
N VAL A 274 -5.74 6.81 13.24
CA VAL A 274 -6.19 8.07 12.65
C VAL A 274 -4.96 8.96 12.44
N LEU A 275 -4.73 9.37 11.20
CA LEU A 275 -3.64 10.27 10.80
C LEU A 275 -4.22 11.60 10.33
N GLN A 276 -3.73 12.71 10.89
CA GLN A 276 -3.97 14.04 10.33
C GLN A 276 -3.04 14.26 9.13
N GLY A 277 -3.65 14.51 7.96
CA GLY A 277 -2.92 14.74 6.73
C GLY A 277 -2.38 16.16 6.58
N ARG A 278 -1.48 16.32 5.61
CA ARG A 278 -0.64 17.51 5.36
C ARG A 278 0.17 17.98 6.58
N PRO A 279 0.85 17.08 7.32
CA PRO A 279 1.76 17.50 8.38
C PRO A 279 3.03 18.11 7.80
N THR A 280 3.70 18.95 8.58
CA THR A 280 5.12 19.27 8.32
C THR A 280 5.99 18.22 9.00
N LEU A 281 6.44 17.23 8.23
CA LEU A 281 7.34 16.19 8.75
C LEU A 281 8.73 16.76 9.04
N ARG A 282 9.34 16.25 10.11
CA ARG A 282 10.68 16.62 10.55
C ARG A 282 11.64 15.45 10.29
N PRO A 283 12.82 15.72 9.72
CA PRO A 283 13.83 14.68 9.56
C PRO A 283 14.28 14.15 10.94
N ALA A 284 14.70 12.89 10.98
CA ALA A 284 15.06 12.21 12.20
C ALA A 284 16.36 11.40 12.06
N ILE A 285 16.95 11.04 13.20
CA ILE A 285 17.97 10.00 13.28
C ILE A 285 17.24 8.70 13.63
N VAL A 286 17.29 7.72 12.72
CA VAL A 286 16.63 6.43 12.83
C VAL A 286 17.70 5.35 13.03
N THR A 287 17.74 4.75 14.20
CA THR A 287 18.58 3.57 14.46
C THR A 287 17.70 2.34 14.43
N LEU A 288 17.88 1.49 13.42
CA LEU A 288 17.16 0.22 13.35
C LEU A 288 17.78 -0.76 14.37
N PRO A 289 16.96 -1.67 14.96
CA PRO A 289 17.50 -2.74 15.78
C PRO A 289 18.49 -3.54 14.93
N ALA A 290 19.69 -3.77 15.44
CA ALA A 290 20.65 -4.63 14.75
C ALA A 290 20.05 -6.03 14.60
N GLU A 291 20.28 -6.69 13.47
CA GLU A 291 19.98 -8.12 13.35
C GLU A 291 20.62 -8.85 14.53
N THR A 292 19.79 -9.46 15.37
CA THR A 292 20.31 -10.43 16.34
C THR A 292 20.97 -11.55 15.54
N PRO A 293 22.28 -11.84 15.73
CA PRO A 293 22.86 -13.03 15.12
C PRO A 293 22.06 -14.26 15.57
N PRO A 294 21.90 -15.30 14.73
CA PRO A 294 21.21 -16.50 15.15
C PRO A 294 21.86 -17.00 16.44
N ALA A 295 21.03 -17.20 17.48
CA ALA A 295 21.51 -17.76 18.73
C ALA A 295 22.24 -19.08 18.42
N SER A 296 23.55 -19.10 18.63
CA SER A 296 24.34 -20.32 18.51
C SER A 296 23.82 -21.33 19.53
N CYS A 297 23.33 -22.48 19.04
CA CYS A 297 23.18 -23.70 19.84
C CYS A 297 24.56 -24.33 20.08
#